data_AF-A0A2S9FCH6-F1
#
_entry.id   AF-A0A2S9FCH6-F1
#
_cell.length_a   1.000
_cell.length_b   1.000
_cell.length_c   1.000
_cell.angle_alpha   90.00
_cell.angle_beta   90.00
_cell.angle_gamma   90.00
#
_symmetry.space_group_name_H-M   'P 1'
#
loop_
_entity.id
_entity.type
_entity.pdbx_description
1 polymer ?
#
loop_
_entity_poly.entity_id
_entity_poly.type
_entity_poly.pdbx_seq_one_letter_code
_entity_poly.pdbx_strand_id
1 'polypeptide(L)' 'MGDLKSLGYVKVQTSDIPRWRRFAFGVLGFAEGSGPDTDVLYLRMDERAARIIVVPGD' A
#
# COMPACT_ATOMS: atom_id res chain seq x y z
N MET A 1 17.26 6.82 -23.31
CA MET A 1 17.09 6.26 -21.95
C MET A 1 16.06 7.14 -21.25
N GLY A 2 14.99 6.58 -20.70
CA GLY A 2 13.97 7.41 -20.02
C GLY A 2 14.46 7.83 -18.63
N ASP A 3 14.26 9.11 -18.27
CA ASP A 3 14.63 9.59 -16.94
C ASP A 3 13.75 8.97 -15.86
N LEU A 4 14.36 8.61 -14.73
CA LEU A 4 13.64 8.32 -13.49
C LEU A 4 13.09 9.63 -12.91
N LYS A 5 11.77 9.70 -12.71
CA LYS A 5 11.11 10.93 -12.23
C LYS A 5 10.92 10.97 -10.71
N SER A 6 10.53 9.86 -10.09
CA SER A 6 10.26 9.77 -8.65
C SER A 6 10.09 8.31 -8.18
N LEU A 7 10.04 8.12 -6.86
CA LEU A 7 9.61 6.85 -6.26
C LEU A 7 8.12 6.62 -6.54
N GLY A 8 7.81 5.60 -7.34
CA GLY A 8 6.44 5.28 -7.73
C GLY A 8 5.61 4.72 -6.57
N TYR A 9 6.11 3.66 -5.93
CA TYR A 9 5.46 2.98 -4.82
C TYR A 9 6.50 2.13 -4.07
N VAL A 10 6.10 1.62 -2.90
CA VAL A 10 6.85 0.60 -2.17
C VAL A 10 5.97 -0.62 -1.89
N LYS A 11 6.60 -1.79 -1.80
CA LYS A 11 5.97 -3.04 -1.36
C LYS A 11 6.58 -3.45 -0.04
N VAL A 12 5.75 -3.74 0.95
CA VAL A 12 6.15 -4.08 2.32
C VAL A 12 5.57 -5.45 2.67
N GLN A 13 6.35 -6.33 3.29
CA GLN A 13 5.87 -7.59 3.82
C GLN A 13 5.53 -7.46 5.30
N THR A 14 4.47 -8.14 5.75
CA THR A 14 4.09 -8.17 7.15
C THR A 14 3.42 -9.48 7.54
N SER A 15 3.64 -9.91 8.77
CA SER A 15 2.94 -11.02 9.40
C SER A 15 1.57 -10.64 9.99
N ASP A 16 1.19 -9.36 10.01
CA ASP A 16 -0.09 -8.89 10.57
C ASP A 16 -0.73 -7.77 9.71
N ILE A 17 -1.44 -8.22 8.65
CA ILE A 17 -2.22 -7.34 7.77
C ILE A 17 -3.34 -6.60 8.52
N PRO A 18 -4.14 -7.24 9.39
CA PRO A 18 -5.18 -6.53 10.14
C PRO A 18 -4.65 -5.35 10.96
N ARG A 19 -3.49 -5.50 11.61
CA ARG A 19 -2.85 -4.40 12.35
C ARG A 19 -2.40 -3.27 11.44
N TRP A 20 -1.84 -3.60 10.28
CA TRP A 20 -1.51 -2.60 9.26
C TRP A 20 -2.74 -1.84 8.77
N ARG A 21 -3.87 -2.54 8.55
CA ARG A 21 -5.14 -1.92 8.14
C ARG A 21 -5.64 -0.92 9.18
N ARG A 22 -5.58 -1.28 10.48
CA ARG A 22 -5.93 -0.36 11.59
C ARG A 22 -5.03 0.87 11.60
N PHE A 23 -3.73 0.69 11.45
CA PHE A 23 -2.78 1.80 11.45
C PHE A 23 -2.97 2.72 10.24
N ALA A 24 -3.00 2.15 9.03
CA ALA A 24 -3.09 2.91 7.79
C ALA A 24 -4.38 3.72 7.68
N PHE A 25 -5.53 3.11 7.97
CA PHE A 25 -6.83 3.77 7.81
C PHE A 25 -7.29 4.49 9.07
N GLY A 26 -7.04 3.91 10.25
CA GLY A 26 -7.51 4.45 11.52
C GLY A 26 -6.61 5.49 12.15
N VAL A 27 -5.32 5.53 11.78
CA VAL A 27 -4.34 6.48 12.36
C VAL A 27 -3.79 7.43 11.30
N LEU A 28 -3.25 6.89 10.20
CA LEU A 28 -2.63 7.71 9.16
C LEU A 28 -3.64 8.35 8.20
N GLY A 29 -4.85 7.81 8.11
CA GLY A 29 -5.91 8.34 7.25
C GLY A 29 -5.64 8.13 5.74
N PHE A 30 -4.90 7.08 5.37
CA PHE A 30 -4.77 6.72 3.96
C PHE A 30 -6.13 6.30 3.38
N ALA A 31 -6.30 6.51 2.07
CA ALA A 31 -7.45 5.98 1.37
C ALA A 31 -7.22 4.52 0.99
N GLU A 32 -8.29 3.74 0.92
CA GLU A 32 -8.23 2.40 0.35
C GLU A 32 -7.91 2.50 -1.15
N GLY A 33 -6.87 1.78 -1.56
CA GLY A 33 -6.46 1.64 -2.94
C GLY A 33 -7.16 0.47 -3.62
N SER A 34 -6.72 0.14 -4.83
CA SER A 34 -7.25 -0.99 -5.60
C SER A 34 -6.12 -1.86 -6.16
N GLY A 35 -6.41 -3.15 -6.31
CA GLY A 35 -5.50 -4.13 -6.87
C GLY A 35 -6.15 -5.49 -7.04
N PRO A 36 -5.48 -6.43 -7.73
CA PRO A 36 -6.07 -7.71 -8.13
C PRO A 36 -6.11 -8.77 -7.03
N ASP A 37 -5.31 -8.61 -5.97
CA ASP A 37 -5.15 -9.59 -4.89
C ASP A 37 -5.93 -9.16 -3.65
N THR A 38 -6.86 -9.98 -3.17
CA THR A 38 -7.72 -9.65 -2.03
C THR A 38 -7.03 -9.75 -0.68
N ASP A 39 -5.90 -10.46 -0.59
CA ASP A 39 -5.14 -10.66 0.65
C ASP A 39 -4.10 -9.54 0.86
N VAL A 40 -3.99 -8.62 -0.11
CA VAL A 40 -3.05 -7.51 -0.11
C VAL A 40 -3.75 -6.21 0.24
N LEU A 41 -3.10 -5.42 1.10
CA LEU A 41 -3.57 -4.10 1.49
C LEU A 41 -2.95 -3.03 0.59
N TYR A 42 -3.77 -2.44 -0.27
CA TYR A 42 -3.39 -1.34 -1.15
C TYR A 42 -3.73 0.00 -0.49
N LEU A 43 -2.74 0.86 -0.33
CA LEU A 43 -2.87 2.16 0.36
C LEU A 43 -2.64 3.29 -0.64
N ARG A 44 -3.65 4.15 -0.80
CA ARG A 44 -3.67 5.26 -1.75
C ARG A 44 -3.51 6.60 -1.04
N MET A 45 -2.71 7.47 -1.65
CA MET A 45 -2.40 8.81 -1.16
C MET A 45 -2.69 9.91 -2.19
N ASP A 46 -2.95 9.54 -3.45
CA ASP A 46 -3.23 10.43 -4.58
C ASP A 46 -4.09 9.72 -5.64
N GLU A 47 -4.08 10.15 -6.90
CA GLU A 47 -4.89 9.57 -7.98
C GLU A 47 -4.42 8.18 -8.44
N ARG A 48 -3.25 7.69 -8.00
CA ARG A 48 -2.76 6.36 -8.38
C ARG A 48 -3.46 5.25 -7.58
N ALA A 49 -3.47 4.04 -8.12
CA ALA A 49 -4.11 2.89 -7.48
C ALA A 49 -3.56 2.60 -6.06
N ALA A 50 -2.25 2.72 -5.86
CA ALA A 50 -1.60 2.62 -4.55
C ALA A 50 -0.20 3.26 -4.57
N ARG A 51 0.27 3.71 -3.39
CA ARG A 51 1.66 4.15 -3.15
C ARG A 51 2.39 3.22 -2.17
N ILE A 52 1.67 2.55 -1.29
CA ILE A 52 2.19 1.50 -0.41
C ILE A 52 1.34 0.25 -0.61
N ILE A 53 2.00 -0.89 -0.85
CA ILE A 53 1.36 -2.19 -1.04
C ILE A 53 1.87 -3.11 0.06
N VAL A 54 1.01 -3.47 1.01
CA VAL A 54 1.38 -4.34 2.13
C VAL A 54 0.89 -5.75 1.82
N VAL A 55 1.82 -6.69 1.73
CA VAL A 55 1.52 -8.10 1.43
C VAL A 55 1.80 -9.00 2.63
N PRO A 56 1.10 -10.13 2.75
CA PRO A 56 1.42 -11.14 3.74
C PRO A 56 2.86 -11.65 3.58
N GLY A 57 3.52 -11.95 4.70
CA GLY A 57 4.86 -12.55 4.77
C GLY A 57 5.21 -12.91 6.21
N ASP A 58 6.36 -13.56 6.40
CA ASP A 58 6.85 -14.01 7.71
C ASP A 58 7.53 -12.89 8.51
#